data_AF-A0A2P6W9H4-F1
#
_entry.id   AF-A0A2P6W9H4-F1
#
_cell.length_a   1.000
_cell.length_b   1.000
_cell.length_c   1.000
_cell.angle_alpha   90.00
_cell.angle_beta   90.00
_cell.angle_gamma   90.00
#
_symmetry.space_group_name_H-M   'P 1'
#
loop_
_entity.id
_entity.type
_entity.pdbx_description
1 polymer ?
#
loop_
_entity_poly.entity_id
_entity_poly.type
_entity_poly.pdbx_seq_one_letter_code
_entity_poly.pdbx_strand_id
1 'polypeptide(L)'
;MATVKYDTENIRTMNMFESITGVEAVDVINKEDEVYFVVPDGKAGMAIGKGGKIVKKIQNKLGKDVKIYEYSDNLGKFLNNLVPSDLRGVNIEEEDGEKKVEISVSSDNKGRVVGKNGDKIDSIREVLERTH
;
A
#
# COMPACT_ATOMS: atom_id res chain seq x y z
N MET A 1 10.19 20.37 10.05
CA MET A 1 10.81 19.70 8.90
C MET A 1 10.93 18.22 9.23
N ALA A 2 10.01 17.39 8.72
CA ALA A 2 10.10 15.95 8.89
C ALA A 2 11.21 15.43 7.97
N THR A 3 12.35 15.08 8.56
CA THR A 3 13.42 14.37 7.86
C THR A 3 12.81 13.07 7.36
N VAL A 4 12.71 12.89 6.03
CA VAL A 4 12.42 11.58 5.43
C VAL A 4 13.61 10.69 5.77
N LYS A 5 13.53 10.08 6.94
CA LYS A 5 14.47 9.08 7.40
C LYS A 5 14.03 7.82 6.67
N TYR A 6 14.54 7.62 5.45
CA TYR A 6 14.45 6.30 4.85
C TYR A 6 15.20 5.36 5.79
N ASP A 7 14.42 4.67 6.61
CA ASP A 7 14.92 3.68 7.54
C ASP A 7 15.78 2.70 6.73
N THR A 8 16.99 2.43 7.19
CA THR A 8 17.92 1.53 6.51
C THR A 8 17.28 0.14 6.35
N GLU A 9 16.38 -0.23 7.25
CA GLU A 9 15.56 -1.44 7.13
C GLU A 9 14.63 -1.39 5.91
N ASN A 10 13.92 -0.28 5.68
CA ASN A 10 13.06 -0.09 4.51
C ASN A 10 13.85 -0.14 3.20
N ILE A 11 15.03 0.51 3.14
CA ILE A 11 15.90 0.45 1.95
C ILE A 11 16.34 -0.99 1.66
N ARG A 12 16.79 -1.73 2.69
CA ARG A 12 17.18 -3.14 2.54
C ARG A 12 16.00 -4.00 2.09
N THR A 13 14.82 -3.71 2.59
CA THR A 13 13.58 -4.42 2.24
C THR A 13 13.18 -4.17 0.79
N MET A 14 13.27 -2.92 0.30
CA MET A 14 13.04 -2.59 -1.11
C MET A 14 14.04 -3.28 -2.03
N ASN A 15 15.34 -3.20 -1.73
CA ASN A 15 16.38 -3.86 -2.54
C ASN A 15 16.19 -5.39 -2.59
N MET A 16 15.80 -5.99 -1.46
CA MET A 16 15.49 -7.41 -1.41
C MET A 16 14.26 -7.75 -2.27
N PHE A 17 13.20 -6.95 -2.16
CA PHE A 17 12.00 -7.12 -2.96
C PHE A 17 12.31 -7.05 -4.45
N GLU A 18 13.06 -6.04 -4.89
CA GLU A 18 13.49 -5.87 -6.28
C GLU A 18 14.35 -7.05 -6.74
N SER A 19 15.33 -7.47 -5.94
CA SER A 19 16.19 -8.63 -6.27
C SER A 19 15.40 -9.94 -6.47
N ILE A 20 14.27 -10.10 -5.78
CA ILE A 20 13.43 -11.31 -5.87
C ILE A 20 12.41 -11.19 -7.01
N THR A 21 11.85 -10.00 -7.23
CA THR A 21 10.69 -9.78 -8.12
C THR A 21 11.08 -9.25 -9.49
N GLY A 22 12.23 -8.58 -9.62
CA GLY A 22 12.59 -7.76 -10.77
C GLY A 22 11.76 -6.49 -10.91
N VAL A 23 11.07 -6.06 -9.85
CA VAL A 23 10.22 -4.86 -9.83
C VAL A 23 10.78 -3.89 -8.79
N GLU A 24 11.10 -2.68 -9.25
CA GLU A 24 11.48 -1.56 -8.37
C GLU A 24 10.25 -1.12 -7.57
N ALA A 25 10.32 -1.21 -6.24
CA ALA A 25 9.26 -0.72 -5.36
C ALA A 25 9.35 0.82 -5.28
N VAL A 26 8.20 1.49 -5.41
CA VAL A 26 8.06 2.94 -5.22
C VAL A 26 8.19 3.29 -3.74
N ASP A 27 7.57 2.49 -2.87
CA ASP A 27 7.66 2.67 -1.43
C ASP A 27 7.46 1.34 -0.68
N VAL A 28 7.90 1.32 0.57
CA VAL A 28 7.64 0.23 1.51
C VAL A 28 7.25 0.77 2.90
N ILE A 29 6.24 0.16 3.49
CA ILE A 29 5.87 0.34 4.90
C ILE A 29 6.01 -1.01 5.59
N ASN A 30 6.97 -1.08 6.52
CA ASN A 30 7.27 -2.28 7.27
C ASN A 30 6.65 -2.18 8.68
N LYS A 31 5.61 -2.98 8.93
CA LYS A 31 4.95 -3.09 10.25
C LYS A 31 5.38 -4.38 10.94
N GLU A 32 4.89 -4.62 12.15
CA GLU A 32 5.28 -5.79 12.94
C GLU A 32 4.90 -7.11 12.22
N ASP A 33 3.64 -7.26 11.82
CA ASP A 33 3.12 -8.49 11.21
C ASP A 33 2.97 -8.43 9.68
N GLU A 34 2.99 -7.22 9.11
CA GLU A 34 2.68 -7.00 7.69
C GLU A 34 3.67 -6.02 7.04
N VAL A 35 3.94 -6.23 5.74
CA VAL A 35 4.74 -5.33 4.91
C VAL A 35 3.95 -4.95 3.67
N TYR A 36 3.86 -3.65 3.44
CA TYR A 36 3.16 -3.05 2.32
C TYR A 36 4.18 -2.56 1.30
N PHE A 37 4.11 -3.08 0.08
CA PHE A 37 4.88 -2.59 -1.06
C PHE A 37 3.98 -1.81 -1.99
N VAL A 38 4.45 -0.64 -2.41
CA VAL A 38 3.88 0.11 -3.52
C VAL A 38 4.78 -0.13 -4.73
N VAL A 39 4.21 -0.56 -5.85
CA VAL A 39 4.92 -0.83 -7.11
C VAL A 39 4.35 0.02 -8.25
N PRO A 40 5.06 0.20 -9.38
CA PRO A 40 4.49 0.91 -10.51
C PRO A 40 3.21 0.26 -11.06
N ASP A 41 2.36 1.06 -11.70
CA ASP A 41 1.12 0.59 -12.36
C ASP A 41 1.39 -0.58 -13.31
N GLY A 42 0.55 -1.61 -13.24
CA GLY A 42 0.68 -2.83 -14.04
C GLY A 42 1.83 -3.77 -13.65
N LYS A 43 2.58 -3.50 -12.57
CA LYS A 43 3.69 -4.37 -12.12
C LYS A 43 3.32 -5.31 -10.98
N ALA A 44 2.16 -5.19 -10.34
CA ALA A 44 1.80 -6.05 -9.22
C ALA A 44 1.76 -7.53 -9.63
N GLY A 45 1.24 -7.84 -10.83
CA GLY A 45 1.22 -9.23 -11.33
C GLY A 45 2.61 -9.87 -11.42
N MET A 46 3.62 -9.08 -11.82
CA MET A 46 5.02 -9.54 -11.86
C MET A 46 5.56 -9.77 -10.45
N ALA A 47 5.32 -8.84 -9.53
CA ALA A 47 5.77 -8.96 -8.14
C ALA A 47 5.08 -10.10 -7.37
N ILE A 48 3.81 -10.37 -7.66
CA ILE A 48 3.05 -11.50 -7.08
C ILE A 48 3.56 -12.84 -7.66
N GLY A 49 3.80 -12.88 -8.97
CA GLY A 49 4.24 -14.06 -9.70
C GLY A 49 3.15 -15.12 -9.90
N LYS A 50 3.39 -16.06 -10.82
CA LYS A 50 2.43 -17.11 -11.18
C LYS A 50 2.00 -17.93 -9.97
N GLY A 51 0.70 -17.93 -9.66
CA GLY A 51 0.13 -18.63 -8.49
C GLY A 51 0.60 -18.08 -7.14
N GLY A 52 1.08 -16.83 -7.10
CA GLY A 52 1.60 -16.19 -5.89
C GLY A 52 2.95 -16.74 -5.42
N LYS A 53 3.69 -17.45 -6.28
CA LYS A 53 4.97 -18.07 -5.89
C LYS A 53 6.02 -17.05 -5.45
N ILE A 54 6.04 -15.86 -6.06
CA ILE A 54 7.04 -14.83 -5.74
C ILE A 54 6.66 -14.15 -4.42
N VAL A 55 5.42 -13.68 -4.27
CA VAL A 55 4.97 -13.06 -3.01
C VAL A 55 5.11 -14.01 -1.82
N LYS A 56 4.82 -15.31 -1.96
CA LYS A 56 5.06 -16.31 -0.91
C LYS A 56 6.54 -16.43 -0.52
N LYS A 57 7.46 -16.32 -1.49
CA LYS A 57 8.90 -16.30 -1.21
C LYS A 57 9.30 -15.05 -0.42
N ILE A 58 8.70 -13.90 -0.73
CA ILE A 58 8.91 -12.66 0.01
C ILE A 58 8.37 -12.79 1.44
N GLN A 59 7.13 -13.28 1.62
CA GLN A 59 6.53 -13.55 2.93
C GLN A 59 7.42 -14.45 3.79
N ASN A 60 7.88 -15.58 3.23
CA ASN A 60 8.76 -16.51 3.95
C ASN A 60 10.10 -15.87 4.38
N LYS A 61 10.62 -14.92 3.58
CA LYS A 61 11.90 -14.25 3.87
C LYS A 61 11.75 -13.14 4.92
N LEU A 62 10.59 -12.47 4.93
CA LEU A 62 10.28 -11.41 5.89
C LEU A 62 9.69 -11.95 7.20
N GLY A 63 9.09 -13.15 7.17
CA GLY A 63 8.31 -13.69 8.28
C GLY A 63 7.01 -12.92 8.54
N LYS A 64 6.52 -12.18 7.54
CA LYS A 64 5.39 -11.24 7.63
C LYS A 64 4.45 -11.42 6.44
N ASP A 65 3.20 -11.03 6.61
CA ASP A 65 2.26 -10.94 5.48
C ASP A 65 2.66 -9.81 4.54
N VAL A 66 2.49 -10.03 3.24
CA VAL A 66 2.93 -9.08 2.21
C VAL A 66 1.73 -8.63 1.39
N LYS A 67 1.53 -7.31 1.33
CA LYS A 67 0.53 -6.64 0.51
C LYS A 67 1.24 -5.82 -0.56
N ILE A 68 0.76 -5.92 -1.80
CA ILE A 68 1.36 -5.24 -2.95
C ILE A 68 0.27 -4.41 -3.60
N TYR A 69 0.51 -3.10 -3.73
CA TYR A 69 -0.40 -2.16 -4.36
C TYR A 69 0.26 -1.46 -5.54
N GLU A 70 -0.52 -1.17 -6.57
CA GLU A 70 -0.05 -0.42 -7.72
C GLU A 70 -0.21 1.08 -7.47
N TYR A 71 0.87 1.82 -7.66
CA TYR A 71 0.91 3.27 -7.62
C TYR A 71 0.15 3.88 -8.80
N SER A 72 -0.45 5.03 -8.56
CA SER A 72 -1.07 5.85 -9.59
C SER A 72 -1.01 7.31 -9.15
N ASP A 73 -0.57 8.22 -10.02
CA ASP A 73 -0.61 9.67 -9.74
C ASP A 73 -2.05 10.20 -9.62
N ASN A 74 -3.03 9.48 -10.18
CA ASN A 74 -4.44 9.77 -9.95
C ASN A 74 -4.86 9.17 -8.60
N LEU A 75 -5.10 10.04 -7.61
CA LEU A 75 -5.50 9.65 -6.26
C LEU A 75 -6.76 8.78 -6.22
N GLY A 76 -7.76 9.06 -7.05
CA GLY A 76 -8.99 8.24 -7.11
C GLY A 76 -8.72 6.80 -7.58
N LYS A 77 -7.88 6.63 -8.60
CA LYS A 77 -7.42 5.30 -9.04
C LYS A 77 -6.55 4.64 -7.97
N PHE A 78 -5.66 5.38 -7.33
CA PHE A 78 -4.80 4.84 -6.28
C PHE A 78 -5.61 4.35 -5.07
N LEU A 79 -6.62 5.11 -4.64
CA LEU A 79 -7.55 4.69 -3.59
C LEU A 79 -8.30 3.40 -3.94
N ASN A 80 -8.72 3.24 -5.20
CA ASN A 80 -9.31 1.98 -5.66
C ASN A 80 -8.33 0.80 -5.59
N ASN A 81 -7.03 1.03 -5.74
CA ASN A 81 -6.01 -0.01 -5.58
C ASN A 81 -5.78 -0.37 -4.09
N LEU A 82 -5.87 0.62 -3.18
CA LEU A 82 -5.63 0.42 -1.75
C LEU A 82 -6.83 -0.20 -1.01
N VAL A 83 -8.05 0.16 -1.42
CA VAL A 83 -9.28 -0.23 -0.73
C VAL A 83 -9.74 -1.61 -1.24
N PRO A 84 -9.99 -2.60 -0.38
CA PRO A 84 -10.33 -3.97 -0.79
C PRO A 84 -11.79 -4.14 -1.26
N SER A 85 -12.40 -3.08 -1.79
CA SER A 85 -13.79 -3.03 -2.25
C SER A 85 -13.99 -1.86 -3.20
N ASP A 86 -14.99 -1.97 -4.08
CA ASP A 86 -15.38 -0.86 -4.96
C ASP A 86 -15.80 0.38 -4.14
N LEU A 87 -15.22 1.52 -4.51
CA LEU A 87 -15.60 2.82 -3.96
C LEU A 87 -16.88 3.31 -4.65
N ARG A 88 -17.88 3.70 -3.86
CA ARG A 88 -19.11 4.34 -4.35
C ARG A 88 -18.91 5.82 -4.65
N GLY A 89 -17.93 6.44 -4.01
CA GLY A 89 -17.60 7.85 -4.17
C GLY A 89 -16.31 8.18 -3.44
N VAL A 90 -15.60 9.18 -3.98
CA VAL A 90 -14.40 9.76 -3.39
C VAL A 90 -14.56 11.26 -3.44
N ASN A 91 -14.47 11.91 -2.29
CA ASN A 91 -14.41 13.38 -2.18
C ASN A 91 -13.02 13.76 -1.66
N ILE A 92 -12.36 14.69 -2.35
CA ILE A 92 -11.01 15.15 -2.02
C ILE A 92 -11.13 16.66 -1.84
N GLU A 93 -10.93 17.10 -0.61
CA GLU A 93 -10.88 18.51 -0.24
C GLU A 93 -9.44 18.86 0.10
N GLU A 94 -8.95 19.98 -0.41
CA GLU A 94 -7.60 20.48 -0.09
C GLU A 94 -7.73 21.93 0.36
N GLU A 95 -7.38 22.18 1.62
CA GLU A 95 -7.45 23.50 2.25
C GLU A 95 -6.17 23.70 3.09
N ASP A 96 -5.52 24.86 2.93
CA ASP A 96 -4.29 25.23 3.66
C ASP A 96 -3.14 24.20 3.59
N GLY A 97 -3.08 23.41 2.51
CA GLY A 97 -2.08 22.36 2.32
C GLY A 97 -2.39 21.05 3.07
N GLU A 98 -3.53 20.97 3.76
CA GLU A 98 -4.07 19.73 4.28
C GLU A 98 -5.05 19.13 3.26
N LYS A 99 -4.81 17.86 2.90
CA LYS A 99 -5.68 17.10 2.00
C LYS A 99 -6.56 16.16 2.82
N LYS A 100 -7.86 16.38 2.76
CA LYS A 100 -8.88 15.53 3.38
C LYS A 100 -9.51 14.65 2.32
N VAL A 101 -9.41 13.34 2.52
CA VAL A 101 -9.97 12.32 1.63
C VAL A 101 -11.13 11.62 2.32
N GLU A 102 -12.33 11.72 1.75
CA GLU A 102 -13.50 10.97 2.17
C GLU A 102 -13.85 9.90 1.13
N ILE A 103 -13.95 8.65 1.57
CA ILE A 103 -14.34 7.52 0.73
C ILE A 103 -15.69 6.97 1.16
N SER A 104 -16.55 6.68 0.20
CA SER A 104 -17.84 6.04 0.40
C SER A 104 -17.78 4.59 -0.04
N VAL A 105 -18.16 3.65 0.84
CA VAL A 105 -18.24 2.22 0.56
C VAL A 105 -19.60 1.65 0.99
N SER A 106 -19.95 0.46 0.53
CA SER A 106 -21.16 -0.21 1.05
C SER A 106 -21.04 -0.50 2.55
N SER A 107 -22.17 -0.50 3.25
CA SER A 107 -22.24 -0.87 4.67
C SER A 107 -21.62 -2.25 4.93
N ASP A 108 -21.84 -3.19 4.01
CA ASP A 108 -21.34 -4.56 4.11
C ASP A 108 -19.81 -4.64 3.99
N ASN A 109 -19.19 -3.67 3.30
CA ASN A 109 -17.75 -3.61 3.13
C ASN A 109 -17.05 -2.72 4.16
N LYS A 110 -17.78 -1.86 4.90
CA LYS A 110 -17.20 -0.93 5.88
C LYS A 110 -16.26 -1.63 6.86
N GLY A 111 -16.67 -2.79 7.40
CA GLY A 111 -15.84 -3.57 8.31
C GLY A 111 -14.52 -4.06 7.69
N ARG A 112 -14.54 -4.43 6.40
CA ARG A 112 -13.35 -4.90 5.66
C ARG A 112 -12.38 -3.76 5.33
N VAL A 113 -12.90 -2.56 5.12
CA VAL A 113 -12.12 -1.36 4.82
C VAL A 113 -11.48 -0.79 6.07
N VAL A 114 -12.24 -0.72 7.18
CA VAL A 114 -11.71 -0.27 8.48
C VAL A 114 -10.69 -1.27 9.01
N GLY A 115 -10.98 -2.57 8.90
CA GLY A 115 -10.15 -3.62 9.47
C GLY A 115 -10.34 -3.78 10.98
N LYS A 116 -9.54 -4.64 11.61
CA LYS A 116 -9.64 -4.93 13.04
C LYS A 116 -9.02 -3.78 13.82
N ASN A 117 -9.78 -3.14 14.70
CA ASN A 117 -9.34 -1.97 15.47
C ASN A 117 -8.89 -0.77 14.60
N GLY A 118 -9.25 -0.71 13.32
CA GLY A 118 -8.82 0.36 12.41
C GLY A 118 -7.47 0.14 11.71
N ASP A 119 -6.84 -1.03 11.92
CA ASP A 119 -5.51 -1.36 11.39
C ASP A 119 -5.34 -1.12 9.87
N LYS A 120 -6.36 -1.47 9.08
CA LYS A 120 -6.32 -1.35 7.64
C LYS A 120 -6.51 0.10 7.20
N ILE A 121 -7.47 0.82 7.76
CA ILE A 121 -7.67 2.23 7.37
C ILE A 121 -6.47 3.09 7.77
N ASP A 122 -5.81 2.77 8.88
CA ASP A 122 -4.59 3.45 9.31
C ASP A 122 -3.41 3.15 8.38
N SER A 123 -3.28 1.91 7.93
CA SER A 123 -2.28 1.55 6.91
C SER A 123 -2.54 2.23 5.56
N ILE A 124 -3.80 2.35 5.14
CA ILE A 124 -4.17 3.08 3.91
C ILE A 124 -3.81 4.56 4.05
N ARG A 125 -4.12 5.18 5.19
CA ARG A 125 -3.76 6.58 5.46
C ARG A 125 -2.25 6.80 5.39
N GLU A 126 -1.48 5.93 6.03
CA GLU A 126 -0.01 6.01 6.02
C GLU A 126 0.58 5.87 4.61
N VAL A 127 0.02 4.98 3.77
CA VAL A 127 0.42 4.88 2.35
C VAL A 127 0.11 6.17 1.60
N LEU A 128 -1.06 6.77 1.83
CA LEU A 128 -1.44 8.03 1.17
C LEU A 128 -0.53 9.18 1.59
N GLU A 129 -0.29 9.38 2.89
CA GLU A 129 0.58 10.44 3.42
C GLU A 129 2.00 10.41 2.85
N ARG A 130 2.48 9.22 2.46
CA ARG A 130 3.83 9.03 1.90
C ARG A 130 3.89 9.18 0.38
N THR A 131 2.75 9.14 -0.30
CA THR A 131 2.70 9.05 -1.77
C THR A 131 1.89 10.17 -2.44
N HIS A 132 1.02 10.90 -1.72
CA HIS A 132 0.04 11.86 -2.25
C HIS A 132 -0.20 13.06 -1.33
#